data_AF-A0A7S1ZIS2-F1
#
_entry.id   AF-A0A7S1ZIS2-F1
#
_cell.length_a   1.000
_cell.length_b   1.000
_cell.length_c   1.000
_cell.angle_alpha   90.00
_cell.angle_beta   90.00
_cell.angle_gamma   90.00
#
_symmetry.space_group_name_H-M   'P 1'
#
loop_
_entity.id
_entity.type
_entity.pdbx_description
1 polymer ?
#
loop_
_entity_poly.entity_id
_entity_poly.type
_entity_poly.pdbx_seq_one_letter_code
_entity_poly.pdbx_strand_id
1 'polypeptide(L)'
;GDLRHFLNGAAPKLMSMDRAALRAVEEAVEAHVPDPLNRYKSFRQTGSSAYVDPNAPKDDPESEARTLALAKQNLVRAAHAHETVFRAVFKLIRYGEYPSALYASGAASAMLEADDFATISLSRAYCTETIITLALGDVVSADNYFLNVHLQRNSYLSSRECKLAEDLVRAVRAMDSDALEEARSPGGSNRAALANLDPALRALVSMIQVSGRAKAGGGGGGGRAAGRGPGGG
;
A
#
# COMPACT_ATOMS: atom_id res chain seq x y z
N GLY A 1 -11.38 -10.35 11.06
CA GLY A 1 -10.65 -9.98 12.28
C GLY A 1 -10.21 -8.54 12.12
N ASP A 2 -10.88 -7.64 12.81
CA ASP A 2 -10.84 -6.20 12.59
C ASP A 2 -9.45 -5.62 12.92
N LEU A 3 -8.78 -4.98 11.94
CA LEU A 3 -7.48 -4.33 12.12
C LEU A 3 -7.55 -3.12 13.08
N ARG A 4 -8.76 -2.70 13.47
CA ARG A 4 -9.01 -1.50 14.29
C ARG A 4 -8.59 -1.62 15.76
N HIS A 5 -8.26 -2.83 16.25
CA HIS A 5 -7.94 -3.04 17.67
C HIS A 5 -6.47 -2.83 18.07
N PHE A 6 -5.56 -2.56 17.14
CA PHE A 6 -4.12 -2.56 17.39
C PHE A 6 -3.47 -1.18 17.59
N LEU A 7 -4.23 -0.09 17.41
CA LEU A 7 -3.74 1.28 17.62
C LEU A 7 -3.94 1.73 19.07
N ASN A 8 -3.28 1.07 20.02
CA ASN A 8 -3.31 1.49 21.43
C ASN A 8 -2.03 2.26 21.78
N GLY A 9 -2.11 3.58 21.65
CA GLY A 9 -1.05 4.54 22.01
C GLY A 9 -1.03 5.77 21.11
N ALA A 10 -1.84 6.78 21.43
CA ALA A 10 -1.80 8.14 20.88
C ALA A 10 -2.01 8.34 19.36
N ALA A 11 -2.52 7.36 18.63
CA ALA A 11 -2.98 7.58 17.25
C ALA A 11 -4.33 8.34 17.26
N PRO A 12 -4.52 9.38 16.42
CA PRO A 12 -5.82 10.03 16.28
C PRO A 12 -6.86 8.98 15.88
N LYS A 13 -8.03 9.01 16.54
CA LYS A 13 -9.13 8.08 16.29
C LYS A 13 -9.55 8.19 14.82
N LEU A 14 -9.05 7.28 13.98
CA LEU A 14 -9.36 7.25 12.55
C LEU A 14 -10.88 7.11 12.41
N MET A 15 -11.49 8.04 11.69
CA MET A 15 -12.91 7.95 11.38
C MET A 15 -13.12 6.73 10.47
N SER A 16 -14.12 5.90 10.74
CA SER A 16 -14.50 4.83 9.82
C SER A 16 -15.26 5.42 8.63
N MET A 17 -14.87 5.09 7.41
CA MET A 17 -15.64 5.49 6.23
C MET A 17 -16.88 4.61 6.11
N ASP A 18 -18.03 5.21 5.82
CA ASP A 18 -19.23 4.43 5.49
C ASP A 18 -18.98 3.58 4.23
N ARG A 19 -19.56 2.38 4.19
CA ARG A 19 -19.28 1.42 3.13
C ARG A 19 -19.78 1.90 1.76
N ALA A 20 -20.88 2.66 1.70
CA ALA A 20 -21.36 3.23 0.46
C ALA A 20 -20.43 4.37 -0.02
N ALA A 21 -19.89 5.17 0.91
CA ALA A 21 -18.91 6.19 0.60
C ALA A 21 -17.60 5.60 0.07
N LEU A 22 -17.10 4.52 0.70
CA LEU A 22 -15.91 3.81 0.23
C LEU A 22 -16.12 3.28 -1.19
N ARG A 23 -17.29 2.68 -1.45
CA ARG A 23 -17.65 2.18 -2.78
C ARG A 23 -17.67 3.27 -3.83
N ALA A 24 -18.29 4.41 -3.53
CA ALA A 24 -18.32 5.54 -4.45
C ALA A 24 -16.91 6.08 -4.75
N VAL A 25 -16.00 6.07 -3.77
CA VAL A 25 -14.60 6.48 -3.98
C VAL A 25 -13.87 5.48 -4.88
N GLU A 26 -14.01 4.18 -4.64
CA GLU A 26 -13.35 3.15 -5.47
C GLU A 26 -13.91 3.13 -6.91
N GLU A 27 -15.22 3.28 -7.10
CA GLU A 27 -15.83 3.41 -8.43
C GLU A 27 -15.35 4.68 -9.15
N ALA A 28 -15.17 5.80 -8.44
CA ALA A 28 -14.61 7.02 -9.01
C ALA A 28 -13.13 6.86 -9.41
N VAL A 29 -12.35 6.08 -8.65
CA VAL A 29 -10.97 5.73 -9.01
C VAL A 29 -10.94 4.86 -10.27
N GLU A 30 -11.79 3.82 -10.34
CA GLU A 30 -11.88 2.95 -11.53
C GLU A 30 -12.28 3.73 -12.79
N ALA A 31 -13.14 4.74 -12.65
CA ALA A 31 -13.52 5.62 -13.74
C ALA A 31 -12.35 6.45 -14.32
N HIS A 32 -11.28 6.65 -13.55
CA HIS A 32 -10.04 7.28 -14.05
C HIS A 32 -9.07 6.25 -14.60
N VAL A 33 -8.94 5.11 -13.91
CA VAL A 33 -8.01 4.03 -14.24
C VAL A 33 -8.73 2.70 -14.12
N PRO A 34 -9.06 2.07 -15.26
CA PRO A 34 -9.65 0.74 -15.27
C PRO A 34 -8.83 -0.27 -14.47
N ASP A 35 -9.48 -1.11 -13.67
CA ASP A 35 -8.83 -2.11 -12.81
C ASP A 35 -7.81 -3.00 -13.53
N PRO A 36 -8.01 -3.44 -14.79
CA PRO A 36 -7.00 -4.22 -15.50
C PRO A 36 -5.63 -3.53 -15.65
N LEU A 37 -5.58 -2.20 -15.60
CA LEU A 37 -4.35 -1.40 -15.65
C LEU A 37 -3.77 -1.12 -14.26
N ASN A 38 -4.54 -1.32 -13.20
CA ASN A 38 -4.12 -1.07 -11.85
C ASN A 38 -3.47 -2.31 -11.23
N ARG A 39 -2.17 -2.23 -10.95
CA ARG A 39 -1.41 -3.34 -10.33
C ARG A 39 -1.91 -3.73 -8.94
N TYR A 40 -2.59 -2.82 -8.24
CA TYR A 40 -3.17 -3.06 -6.92
C TYR A 40 -4.69 -3.30 -6.96
N LYS A 41 -5.25 -3.70 -8.11
CA LYS A 41 -6.70 -4.02 -8.26
C LYS A 41 -7.23 -5.02 -7.22
N SER A 42 -6.39 -5.95 -6.74
CA SER A 42 -6.76 -6.92 -5.70
C SER A 42 -6.98 -6.30 -4.31
N PHE A 43 -6.50 -5.08 -4.08
CA PHE A 43 -6.69 -4.36 -2.81
C PHE A 43 -7.99 -3.57 -2.76
N ARG A 44 -8.73 -3.49 -3.88
CA ARG A 44 -10.08 -2.94 -3.91
C ARG A 44 -10.97 -3.72 -2.94
N GLN A 45 -11.69 -3.00 -2.10
CA GLN A 45 -12.48 -3.63 -1.04
C GLN A 45 -13.95 -3.78 -1.41
N THR A 46 -14.46 -3.02 -2.37
CA THR A 46 -15.89 -2.95 -2.70
C THR A 46 -16.18 -3.19 -4.17
N GLY A 47 -17.38 -3.68 -4.45
CA GLY A 47 -17.88 -3.86 -5.80
C GLY A 47 -17.13 -4.93 -6.58
N SER A 48 -17.49 -5.03 -7.86
CA SER A 48 -16.74 -5.78 -8.86
C SER A 48 -16.31 -4.79 -9.92
N SER A 49 -15.15 -5.03 -10.53
CA SER A 49 -14.68 -4.20 -11.62
C SER A 49 -15.71 -4.15 -12.74
N ALA A 50 -15.93 -2.95 -13.29
CA ALA A 50 -16.73 -2.76 -14.50
C ALA A 50 -16.12 -3.46 -15.73
N TYR A 51 -14.84 -3.83 -15.66
CA TYR A 51 -14.08 -4.49 -16.72
C TYR A 51 -13.97 -6.00 -16.53
N VAL A 52 -14.55 -6.57 -15.47
CA VAL A 52 -14.63 -8.01 -15.28
C VAL A 52 -16.00 -8.48 -15.76
N ASP A 53 -16.03 -9.25 -16.83
CA ASP A 53 -17.24 -9.98 -17.23
C ASP A 53 -17.37 -11.23 -16.34
N PRO A 54 -18.40 -11.32 -15.48
CA PRO A 54 -18.59 -12.47 -14.60
C PRO A 54 -18.88 -13.77 -15.36
N ASN A 55 -19.27 -13.69 -16.63
CA ASN A 55 -19.61 -14.82 -17.48
C ASN A 55 -18.48 -15.19 -18.47
N ALA A 56 -17.39 -14.43 -18.50
CA ALA A 56 -16.26 -14.77 -19.37
C ALA A 56 -15.63 -16.10 -18.94
N PRO A 57 -15.18 -16.94 -19.90
CA PRO A 57 -14.38 -18.11 -19.58
C PRO A 57 -13.16 -17.67 -18.76
N LYS A 58 -12.96 -18.29 -17.59
CA LYS A 58 -11.72 -18.17 -16.84
C LYS A 58 -10.64 -18.80 -17.70
N ASP A 59 -9.54 -18.08 -17.95
CA ASP A 59 -8.41 -18.53 -18.75
C ASP A 59 -8.61 -18.50 -20.29
N ASP A 60 -9.39 -17.55 -20.81
CA ASP A 60 -9.38 -17.20 -22.25
C ASP A 60 -8.43 -16.00 -22.52
N PRO A 61 -7.23 -16.23 -23.10
CA PRO A 61 -6.27 -15.16 -23.40
C PRO A 61 -6.84 -14.08 -24.33
N GLU A 62 -7.76 -14.43 -25.23
CA GLU A 62 -8.36 -13.45 -26.12
C GLU A 62 -9.32 -12.53 -25.36
N SER A 63 -10.08 -13.07 -24.42
CA SER A 63 -10.94 -12.28 -23.54
C SER A 63 -10.12 -11.31 -22.70
N GLU A 64 -9.02 -11.76 -22.12
CA GLU A 64 -8.10 -10.91 -21.36
C GLU A 64 -7.50 -9.79 -22.23
N ALA A 65 -7.07 -10.12 -23.44
CA ALA A 65 -6.54 -9.14 -24.38
C ALA A 65 -7.58 -8.09 -24.78
N ARG A 66 -8.83 -8.50 -25.03
CA ARG A 66 -9.95 -7.58 -25.32
C ARG A 66 -10.23 -6.65 -24.14
N THR A 67 -10.28 -7.19 -22.92
CA THR A 67 -10.48 -6.41 -21.70
C THR A 67 -9.35 -5.41 -21.49
N LEU A 68 -8.10 -5.81 -21.70
CA LEU A 68 -6.95 -4.92 -21.60
C LEU A 68 -6.98 -3.81 -22.66
N ALA A 69 -7.38 -4.13 -23.90
CA ALA A 69 -7.53 -3.15 -24.97
C ALA A 69 -8.62 -2.12 -24.63
N LEU A 70 -9.78 -2.58 -24.16
CA LEU A 70 -10.87 -1.70 -23.71
C LEU A 70 -10.44 -0.82 -22.52
N ALA A 71 -9.71 -1.39 -21.57
CA ALA A 71 -9.17 -0.66 -20.43
C ALA A 71 -8.20 0.46 -20.88
N LYS A 72 -7.29 0.18 -21.82
CA LYS A 72 -6.38 1.19 -22.37
C LYS A 72 -7.11 2.35 -23.07
N GLN A 73 -8.23 2.08 -23.73
CA GLN A 73 -9.04 3.12 -24.39
C GLN A 73 -9.76 4.03 -23.39
N ASN A 74 -10.05 3.54 -22.19
CA ASN A 74 -10.78 4.26 -21.16
C ASN A 74 -9.88 4.87 -20.07
N LEU A 75 -8.56 4.76 -20.21
CA LEU A 75 -7.62 5.42 -19.30
C LEU A 75 -7.74 6.94 -19.45
N VAL A 76 -8.03 7.64 -18.37
CA VAL A 76 -8.09 9.11 -18.37
C VAL A 76 -6.67 9.69 -18.44
N ARG A 77 -6.37 10.46 -19.48
CA ARG A 77 -5.06 11.12 -19.72
C ARG A 77 -5.14 12.64 -19.69
N ALA A 78 -6.20 13.18 -19.08
CA ALA A 78 -6.34 14.62 -18.92
C ALA A 78 -5.24 15.17 -18.00
N ALA A 79 -4.72 16.36 -18.33
CA ALA A 79 -3.72 17.03 -17.51
C ALA A 79 -4.19 17.15 -16.05
N HIS A 80 -3.30 16.86 -15.10
CA HIS A 80 -3.56 16.89 -13.66
C HIS A 80 -4.65 15.93 -13.14
N ALA A 81 -5.17 15.00 -13.96
CA ALA A 81 -6.19 14.06 -13.49
C ALA A 81 -5.67 13.15 -12.35
N HIS A 82 -4.36 12.83 -12.37
CA HIS A 82 -3.70 12.11 -11.28
C HIS A 82 -3.80 12.83 -9.93
N GLU A 83 -3.85 14.18 -9.89
CA GLU A 83 -4.00 14.94 -8.65
C GLU A 83 -5.35 14.67 -7.98
N THR A 84 -6.42 14.50 -8.78
CA THR A 84 -7.75 14.15 -8.27
C THR A 84 -7.74 12.76 -7.64
N VAL A 85 -7.06 11.80 -8.27
CA VAL A 85 -6.89 10.45 -7.71
C VAL A 85 -6.06 10.49 -6.42
N PHE A 86 -4.99 11.30 -6.35
CA PHE A 86 -4.22 11.48 -5.12
C PHE A 86 -5.04 12.08 -3.97
N ARG A 87 -5.99 12.99 -4.25
CA ARG A 87 -6.90 13.47 -3.21
C ARG A 87 -7.73 12.33 -2.61
N ALA A 88 -8.14 11.35 -3.42
CA ALA A 88 -8.80 10.15 -2.93
C ALA A 88 -7.86 9.29 -2.07
N VAL A 89 -6.61 9.08 -2.51
CA VAL A 89 -5.56 8.38 -1.72
C VAL A 89 -5.42 8.98 -0.33
N PHE A 90 -5.17 10.29 -0.24
CA PHE A 90 -4.95 10.96 1.05
C PHE A 90 -6.22 10.98 1.91
N LYS A 91 -7.40 11.05 1.29
CA LYS A 91 -8.66 10.89 2.01
C LYS A 91 -8.74 9.49 2.62
N LEU A 92 -8.53 8.43 1.85
CA LEU A 92 -8.59 7.04 2.33
C LEU A 92 -7.58 6.78 3.47
N ILE A 93 -6.37 7.32 3.38
CA ILE A 93 -5.36 7.26 4.46
C ILE A 93 -5.90 7.87 5.76
N ARG A 94 -6.56 9.03 5.70
CA ARG A 94 -7.13 9.70 6.89
C ARG A 94 -8.26 8.91 7.56
N TYR A 95 -8.96 8.06 6.81
CA TYR A 95 -9.98 7.14 7.33
C TYR A 95 -9.41 5.76 7.71
N GLY A 96 -8.11 5.53 7.52
CA GLY A 96 -7.47 4.23 7.81
C GLY A 96 -7.78 3.13 6.80
N GLU A 97 -8.38 3.46 5.65
CA GLU A 97 -8.73 2.50 4.60
C GLU A 97 -7.51 2.21 3.72
N TYR A 98 -6.46 1.64 4.32
CA TYR A 98 -5.15 1.45 3.67
C TYR A 98 -5.18 0.53 2.43
N PRO A 99 -5.96 -0.57 2.39
CA PRO A 99 -6.06 -1.38 1.17
C PRO A 99 -6.64 -0.56 0.00
N SER A 100 -7.74 0.15 0.22
CA SER A 100 -8.33 1.02 -0.80
C SER A 100 -7.43 2.21 -1.15
N ALA A 101 -6.65 2.72 -0.18
CA ALA A 101 -5.65 3.75 -0.45
C ALA A 101 -4.52 3.23 -1.36
N LEU A 102 -4.07 1.99 -1.16
CA LEU A 102 -3.08 1.35 -2.02
C LEU A 102 -3.63 1.11 -3.43
N TYR A 103 -4.88 0.64 -3.52
CA TYR A 103 -5.61 0.54 -4.79
C TYR A 103 -5.66 1.90 -5.51
N ALA A 104 -6.06 2.98 -4.84
CA ALA A 104 -6.10 4.31 -5.43
C ALA A 104 -4.70 4.85 -5.80
N SER A 105 -3.68 4.53 -5.00
CA SER A 105 -2.29 4.92 -5.30
C SER A 105 -1.76 4.23 -6.55
N GLY A 106 -2.13 2.97 -6.75
CA GLY A 106 -1.87 2.20 -7.96
C GLY A 106 -2.47 2.78 -9.22
N ALA A 107 -3.69 3.30 -9.11
CA ALA A 107 -4.32 4.03 -10.20
C ALA A 107 -3.51 5.29 -10.53
N ALA A 108 -3.16 6.09 -9.52
CA ALA A 108 -2.40 7.31 -9.74
C ALA A 108 -1.03 7.06 -10.39
N SER A 109 -0.30 6.02 -9.98
CA SER A 109 0.96 5.65 -10.62
C SER A 109 0.78 5.12 -12.05
N ALA A 110 -0.26 4.31 -12.31
CA ALA A 110 -0.56 3.85 -13.67
C ALA A 110 -0.84 5.00 -14.65
N MET A 111 -1.52 6.07 -14.20
CA MET A 111 -1.71 7.28 -15.01
C MET A 111 -0.39 7.98 -15.29
N LEU A 112 0.43 8.18 -14.25
CA LEU A 112 1.71 8.87 -14.36
C LEU A 112 2.73 8.10 -15.21
N GLU A 113 2.70 6.77 -15.14
CA GLU A 113 3.49 5.88 -16.00
C GLU A 113 3.05 5.95 -17.46
N ALA A 114 1.75 6.18 -17.72
CA ALA A 114 1.25 6.35 -19.08
C ALA A 114 1.59 7.74 -19.65
N ASP A 115 1.82 8.75 -18.81
CA ASP A 115 2.11 10.12 -19.25
C ASP A 115 3.59 10.39 -19.55
N ASP A 116 4.52 9.47 -19.22
CA ASP A 116 5.99 9.44 -19.46
C ASP A 116 6.82 10.68 -19.06
N PHE A 117 6.23 11.87 -18.88
CA PHE A 117 6.91 13.14 -18.60
C PHE A 117 6.84 13.54 -17.12
N ALA A 118 5.97 12.92 -16.32
CA ALA A 118 5.67 13.32 -14.94
C ALA A 118 6.62 12.67 -13.90
N THR A 119 7.93 12.83 -14.08
CA THR A 119 8.97 12.11 -13.31
C THR A 119 8.95 12.40 -11.80
N ILE A 120 8.70 13.64 -11.39
CA ILE A 120 8.63 14.02 -9.96
C ILE A 120 7.36 13.47 -9.31
N SER A 121 6.21 13.65 -9.96
CA SER A 121 4.93 13.12 -9.47
C SER A 121 4.96 11.59 -9.37
N LEU A 122 5.59 10.92 -10.34
CA LEU A 122 5.77 9.47 -10.32
C LEU A 122 6.66 9.01 -9.17
N SER A 123 7.75 9.73 -8.89
CA SER A 123 8.62 9.43 -7.75
C SER A 123 7.87 9.50 -6.41
N ARG A 124 6.99 10.49 -6.25
CA ARG A 124 6.11 10.61 -5.09
C ARG A 124 5.05 9.51 -5.05
N ALA A 125 4.53 9.09 -6.20
CA ALA A 125 3.57 7.98 -6.31
C ALA A 125 4.19 6.69 -5.78
N TYR A 126 5.39 6.32 -6.23
CA TYR A 126 6.09 5.11 -5.77
C TYR A 126 6.41 5.16 -4.28
N CYS A 127 6.90 6.29 -3.77
CA CYS A 127 7.12 6.44 -2.33
C CYS A 127 5.81 6.30 -1.54
N THR A 128 4.70 6.83 -2.05
CA THR A 128 3.37 6.69 -1.44
C THR A 128 2.93 5.22 -1.37
N GLU A 129 3.08 4.47 -2.47
CA GLU A 129 2.79 3.03 -2.50
C GLU A 129 3.61 2.26 -1.46
N THR A 130 4.91 2.52 -1.37
CA THR A 130 5.79 1.87 -0.40
C THR A 130 5.36 2.16 1.04
N ILE A 131 5.08 3.42 1.36
CA ILE A 131 4.64 3.82 2.71
C ILE A 131 3.31 3.15 3.07
N ILE A 132 2.33 3.11 2.15
CA ILE A 132 1.04 2.46 2.42
C ILE A 132 1.24 0.94 2.59
N THR A 133 2.07 0.31 1.78
CA THR A 133 2.34 -1.14 1.85
C THR A 133 3.04 -1.52 3.16
N LEU A 134 4.00 -0.70 3.60
CA LEU A 134 4.63 -0.85 4.92
C LEU A 134 3.63 -0.63 6.07
N ALA A 135 2.71 0.33 5.94
CA ALA A 135 1.67 0.56 6.94
C ALA A 135 0.65 -0.58 7.04
N LEU A 136 0.43 -1.33 5.95
CA LEU A 136 -0.32 -2.60 5.96
C LEU A 136 0.42 -3.73 6.69
N GLY A 137 1.69 -3.54 7.02
CA GLY A 137 2.55 -4.54 7.65
C GLY A 137 3.13 -5.56 6.67
N ASP A 138 3.01 -5.34 5.36
CA ASP A 138 3.48 -6.25 4.32
C ASP A 138 4.83 -5.78 3.75
N VAL A 139 5.88 -5.97 4.54
CA VAL A 139 7.25 -5.60 4.14
C VAL A 139 7.74 -6.39 2.92
N VAL A 140 7.26 -7.63 2.75
CA VAL A 140 7.68 -8.48 1.63
C VAL A 140 7.14 -7.94 0.32
N SER A 141 5.86 -7.58 0.27
CA SER A 141 5.28 -6.93 -0.91
C SER A 141 5.92 -5.57 -1.15
N ALA A 142 6.17 -4.78 -0.09
CA ALA A 142 6.83 -3.47 -0.23
C ALA A 142 8.21 -3.59 -0.88
N ASP A 143 9.05 -4.51 -0.42
CA ASP A 143 10.38 -4.78 -0.97
C ASP A 143 10.31 -5.31 -2.41
N ASN A 144 9.36 -6.23 -2.68
CA ASN A 144 9.13 -6.78 -4.02
C ASN A 144 8.73 -5.70 -5.04
N TYR A 145 7.74 -4.86 -4.71
CA TYR A 145 7.32 -3.76 -5.59
C TYR A 145 8.43 -2.72 -5.76
N PHE A 146 9.15 -2.40 -4.68
CA PHE A 146 10.27 -1.48 -4.73
C PHE A 146 11.32 -1.94 -5.74
N LEU A 147 11.83 -3.18 -5.61
CA LEU A 147 12.89 -3.72 -6.46
C LEU A 147 12.42 -3.96 -7.91
N ASN A 148 11.26 -4.59 -8.09
CA ASN A 148 10.85 -5.09 -9.40
C ASN A 148 10.04 -4.10 -10.22
N VAL A 149 9.55 -3.01 -9.61
CA VAL A 149 8.72 -2.03 -10.29
C VAL A 149 9.30 -0.63 -10.16
N HIS A 150 9.50 -0.15 -8.93
CA HIS A 150 9.89 1.26 -8.71
C HIS A 150 11.31 1.56 -9.19
N LEU A 151 12.28 0.69 -8.88
CA LEU A 151 13.68 0.85 -9.30
C LEU A 151 13.89 0.70 -10.82
N GLN A 152 12.90 0.23 -11.57
CA GLN A 152 12.98 0.12 -13.03
C GLN A 152 12.88 1.49 -13.72
N ARG A 153 12.61 2.57 -12.97
CA ARG A 153 12.58 3.95 -13.49
C ARG A 153 13.84 4.72 -13.06
N ASN A 154 14.69 5.04 -14.02
CA ASN A 154 15.95 5.76 -13.78
C ASN A 154 15.75 7.13 -13.08
N SER A 155 14.66 7.83 -13.39
CA SER A 155 14.33 9.10 -12.72
C SER A 155 14.01 8.94 -11.24
N TYR A 156 13.53 7.77 -10.83
CA TYR A 156 13.24 7.47 -9.44
C TYR A 156 14.52 7.19 -8.65
N LEU A 157 15.51 6.50 -9.23
CA LEU A 157 16.78 6.13 -8.56
C LEU A 157 17.54 7.33 -7.98
N SER A 158 17.47 8.49 -8.64
CA SER A 158 18.13 9.72 -8.19
C SER A 158 17.24 10.62 -7.31
N SER A 159 15.98 10.21 -7.09
CA SER A 159 15.01 10.98 -6.31
C SER A 159 15.23 10.82 -4.80
N ARG A 160 14.81 11.83 -4.04
CA ARG A 160 14.84 11.80 -2.57
C ARG A 160 13.78 10.83 -2.03
N GLU A 161 12.69 10.68 -2.77
CA GLU A 161 11.58 9.77 -2.54
C GLU A 161 12.03 8.29 -2.61
N CYS A 162 12.98 7.95 -3.48
CA CYS A 162 13.60 6.63 -3.54
C CYS A 162 14.46 6.35 -2.30
N LYS A 163 15.33 7.29 -1.91
CA LYS A 163 16.14 7.15 -0.69
C LYS A 163 15.27 6.95 0.56
N LEU A 164 14.21 7.74 0.72
CA LEU A 164 13.27 7.57 1.84
C LEU A 164 12.60 6.19 1.80
N ALA A 165 12.10 5.76 0.64
CA ALA A 165 11.46 4.45 0.51
C ALA A 165 12.44 3.30 0.82
N GLU A 166 13.67 3.37 0.32
CA GLU A 166 14.73 2.40 0.59
C GLU A 166 15.07 2.34 2.09
N ASP A 167 15.29 3.50 2.72
CA ASP A 167 15.63 3.58 4.15
C ASP A 167 14.52 2.97 5.01
N LEU A 168 13.24 3.24 4.69
CA LEU A 168 12.09 2.67 5.39
C LEU A 168 11.99 1.15 5.19
N VAL A 169 12.06 0.67 3.94
CA VAL A 169 12.00 -0.77 3.64
C VAL A 169 13.14 -1.51 4.33
N ARG A 170 14.36 -0.98 4.24
CA ARG A 170 15.55 -1.57 4.85
C ARG A 170 15.42 -1.64 6.37
N ALA A 171 15.01 -0.55 7.03
CA ALA A 171 14.85 -0.52 8.48
C ALA A 171 13.78 -1.52 8.97
N VAL A 172 12.61 -1.55 8.32
CA VAL A 172 11.53 -2.48 8.67
C VAL A 172 11.94 -3.93 8.42
N ARG A 173 12.59 -4.22 7.28
CA ARG A 173 13.05 -5.57 6.91
C ARG A 173 14.15 -6.08 7.84
N ALA A 174 15.11 -5.22 8.21
CA ALA A 174 16.20 -5.57 9.11
C ALA A 174 15.77 -5.62 10.59
N MET A 175 14.52 -5.23 10.87
CA MET A 175 14.00 -5.01 12.21
C MET A 175 14.84 -4.03 13.05
N ASP A 176 15.36 -2.99 12.40
CA ASP A 176 16.21 -1.97 13.01
C ASP A 176 15.36 -0.76 13.41
N SER A 177 15.06 -0.65 14.70
CA SER A 177 14.29 0.47 15.25
C SER A 177 15.02 1.80 15.13
N ASP A 178 16.33 1.81 15.32
CA ASP A 178 17.12 3.04 15.34
C ASP A 178 17.23 3.61 13.92
N ALA A 179 17.44 2.73 12.93
CA ALA A 179 17.37 3.12 11.52
C ALA A 179 15.97 3.59 11.12
N LEU A 180 14.90 3.00 11.66
CA LEU A 180 13.54 3.45 11.38
C LEU A 180 13.26 4.84 11.96
N GLU A 181 13.70 5.11 13.20
CA GLU A 181 13.60 6.43 13.81
C GLU A 181 14.38 7.49 13.04
N GLU A 182 15.61 7.18 12.61
CA GLU A 182 16.40 8.09 11.77
C GLU A 182 15.73 8.33 10.42
N ALA A 183 15.20 7.29 9.77
CA ALA A 183 14.54 7.41 8.47
C ALA A 183 13.30 8.30 8.51
N ARG A 184 12.54 8.30 9.61
CA ARG A 184 11.33 9.12 9.80
C ARG A 184 11.56 10.43 10.55
N SER A 185 12.79 10.69 11.01
CA SER A 185 13.12 11.88 11.79
C SER A 185 12.92 13.16 10.96
N PRO A 186 12.17 14.15 11.46
CA PRO A 186 12.03 15.46 10.80
C PRO A 186 13.35 16.23 10.67
N GLY A 187 14.36 15.90 11.49
CA GLY A 187 15.70 16.47 11.43
C GLY A 187 16.74 15.57 10.75
N GLY A 188 16.36 14.34 10.39
CA GLY A 188 17.27 13.32 9.87
C GLY A 188 17.57 13.46 8.39
N SER A 189 18.26 12.45 7.86
CA SER A 189 18.75 12.44 6.48
C SER A 189 17.65 12.46 5.39
N ASN A 190 16.39 12.17 5.76
CA ASN A 190 15.24 12.16 4.85
C ASN A 190 14.28 13.35 5.01
N ARG A 191 14.63 14.36 5.81
CA ARG A 191 13.81 15.55 6.07
C ARG A 191 13.19 16.16 4.81
N ALA A 192 13.97 16.31 3.74
CA ALA A 192 13.50 16.94 2.51
C ALA A 192 12.45 16.11 1.76
N ALA A 193 12.59 14.78 1.76
CA ALA A 193 11.58 13.88 1.19
C ALA A 193 10.30 13.93 2.02
N LEU A 194 10.43 13.84 3.35
CA LEU A 194 9.30 13.91 4.29
C LEU A 194 8.52 15.23 4.12
N ALA A 195 9.21 16.37 4.01
CA ALA A 195 8.57 17.68 3.84
C ALA A 195 7.73 17.79 2.54
N ASN A 196 8.06 17.02 1.51
CA ASN A 196 7.34 16.99 0.24
C ASN A 196 6.09 16.10 0.26
N LEU A 197 5.94 15.25 1.28
CA LEU A 197 4.79 14.35 1.40
C LEU A 197 3.54 15.08 1.90
N ASP A 198 2.37 14.61 1.46
CA ASP A 198 1.08 15.05 2.02
C ASP A 198 1.08 14.84 3.56
N PRO A 199 0.48 15.76 4.34
CA PRO A 199 0.39 15.60 5.79
C PRO A 199 -0.17 14.26 6.25
N ALA A 200 -1.14 13.68 5.52
CA ALA A 200 -1.70 12.37 5.86
C ALA A 200 -0.66 11.25 5.73
N LEU A 201 0.18 11.34 4.70
CA LEU A 201 1.23 10.36 4.46
C LEU A 201 2.39 10.51 5.45
N ARG A 202 2.76 11.75 5.82
CA ARG A 202 3.72 12.00 6.91
C ARG A 202 3.26 11.40 8.24
N ALA A 203 1.99 11.59 8.58
CA ALA A 203 1.41 10.97 9.76
C ALA A 203 1.48 9.44 9.66
N LEU A 204 1.22 8.87 8.48
CA LEU A 204 1.33 7.44 8.23
C LEU A 204 2.76 6.91 8.45
N VAL A 205 3.79 7.62 7.96
CA VAL A 205 5.20 7.25 8.18
C VAL A 205 5.52 7.17 9.68
N SER A 206 5.01 8.09 10.49
CA SER A 206 5.23 8.05 11.95
C SER A 206 4.56 6.87 12.66
N MET A 207 3.57 6.24 12.01
CA MET A 207 2.86 5.08 12.55
C MET A 207 3.48 3.74 12.12
N ILE A 208 4.42 3.73 11.16
CA ILE A 208 5.12 2.51 10.75
C ILE A 208 5.90 1.95 11.94
N GLN A 209 5.80 0.65 12.15
CA GLN A 209 6.48 -0.06 13.22
C GLN A 209 7.37 -1.15 12.63
N VAL A 210 8.49 -1.41 13.31
CA VAL A 210 9.24 -2.64 13.13
C VAL A 210 8.42 -3.79 13.72
N SER A 211 7.75 -4.57 12.89
CA SER A 211 6.94 -5.71 13.32
C SER A 211 7.63 -7.03 12.98
N GLY A 212 8.17 -7.69 14.00
CA GLY A 212 8.76 -9.03 13.90
C GLY A 212 7.79 -10.20 14.19
N ARG A 213 6.47 -10.04 14.01
CA ARG A 213 5.52 -11.10 14.38
C ARG A 213 4.85 -11.79 13.18
N ALA A 214 5.34 -12.99 12.90
CA ALA A 214 4.47 -14.08 12.47
C ALA A 214 3.33 -14.21 13.51
N LYS A 215 2.09 -14.21 13.03
CA LYS A 215 0.88 -14.42 13.82
C LYS A 215 0.85 -15.87 14.32
N ALA A 216 1.56 -16.17 15.40
CA ALA A 216 1.38 -17.43 16.12
C ALA A 216 -0.04 -17.44 16.69
N GLY A 217 -0.80 -18.46 16.31
CA GLY A 217 -2.10 -18.78 16.87
C GLY A 217 -2.04 -18.90 18.39
N GLY A 218 -3.21 -18.69 18.99
CA GLY A 218 -3.40 -18.51 20.42
C GLY A 218 -2.87 -19.65 21.29
N GLY A 219 -2.68 -19.30 22.56
CA GLY A 219 -2.19 -20.20 23.58
C GLY A 219 -3.06 -21.45 23.74
N GLY A 220 -2.36 -22.55 23.98
CA GLY A 220 -2.87 -23.73 24.65
C GLY A 220 -1.88 -24.08 25.75
N GLY A 221 -2.12 -23.56 26.96
CA GLY A 221 -1.56 -24.14 28.16
C GLY A 221 -2.12 -25.56 28.32
N GLY A 222 -1.24 -26.55 28.35
CA GLY A 222 -1.58 -27.95 28.59
C GLY A 222 -0.45 -28.59 29.39
N GLY A 223 -0.76 -28.98 30.62
CA GLY A 223 0.20 -29.31 31.67
C GLY A 223 1.14 -30.47 31.36
N ARG A 224 2.33 -30.36 31.94
CA ARG A 224 3.26 -31.48 32.15
C ARG A 224 2.60 -32.51 33.06
N ALA A 225 2.37 -33.72 32.55
CA ALA A 225 2.15 -34.92 33.35
C ALA A 225 2.66 -36.16 32.61
N ALA A 226 3.87 -36.62 32.96
CA ALA A 226 4.40 -37.99 32.81
C ALA A 226 5.87 -37.94 33.23
N GLY A 227 6.44 -38.76 34.10
CA GLY A 227 5.95 -39.85 34.94
C GLY A 227 7.19 -40.31 35.73
N ARG A 228 7.19 -40.15 37.06
CA ARG A 228 8.19 -40.76 37.95
C ARG A 228 7.52 -41.97 38.57
N GLY A 229 7.80 -43.16 38.04
CA GLY A 229 7.52 -44.41 38.72
C GLY A 229 8.60 -44.66 39.78
N PRO A 230 8.25 -45.04 41.03
CA PRO A 230 9.22 -45.43 42.03
C PRO A 230 9.63 -46.89 41.82
N GLY A 231 10.92 -47.17 41.95
CA GLY A 231 11.43 -48.52 42.12
C GLY A 231 11.43 -48.95 43.58
N GLY A 232 11.34 -50.26 43.80
CA GLY A 232 11.88 -50.97 44.96
C GLY A 232 10.87 -51.38 46.03
N GLY A 233 10.70 -52.70 46.19
CA GLY A 233 10.01 -53.34 47.31
C GLY A 233 9.35 -54.65 46.91
#